data_AF-A0A815G2X2-F1
#
_entry.id   AF-A0A815G2X2-F1
#
_cell.length_a   1.000
_cell.length_b   1.000
_cell.length_c   1.000
_cell.angle_alpha   90.00
_cell.angle_beta   90.00
_cell.angle_gamma   90.00
#
_symmetry.space_group_name_H-M   'P 1'
#
loop_
_entity.id
_entity.type
_entity.pdbx_description
1 polymer ?
#
loop_
_entity_poly.entity_id
_entity_poly.type
_entity_poly.pdbx_seq_one_letter_code
_entity_poly.pdbx_strand_id
1 'polypeptide(L)'
;MLIKIKFFLGPSQIAFIIRTMEKMEREIAINNVACIKFRPKLSTDQYYISFKDGDGCSSPVGQMRGEEMEHIVTLNYPGCFVDAIIMHELLHTLGNLSR
;
A
#
# COMPACT_ATOMS: atom_id res chain seq x y z
N MET A 1 -5.67 -9.60 -8.10
CA MET A 1 -4.54 -8.69 -8.40
C MET A 1 -3.46 -8.85 -7.34
N LEU A 2 -2.18 -8.89 -7.73
CA LEU A 2 -1.06 -9.03 -6.78
C LEU A 2 -0.27 -7.72 -6.71
N ILE A 3 -0.30 -7.08 -5.54
CA ILE A 3 0.31 -5.79 -5.23
C ILE A 3 1.65 -6.06 -4.52
N LYS A 4 2.70 -5.38 -4.95
CA LYS A 4 4.07 -5.62 -4.49
C LYS A 4 4.48 -4.47 -3.60
N ILE A 5 5.01 -4.77 -2.42
CA ILE A 5 5.27 -3.79 -1.36
C ILE A 5 6.74 -3.78 -0.96
N LYS A 6 7.29 -2.59 -0.77
CA LYS A 6 8.60 -2.35 -0.15
C LYS A 6 8.41 -1.43 1.06
N PHE A 7 9.12 -1.70 2.15
CA PHE A 7 9.04 -0.90 3.37
C PHE A 7 10.37 -0.17 3.63
N PHE A 8 10.29 1.10 4.02
CA PHE A 8 11.37 1.92 4.55
C PHE A 8 10.95 2.47 5.92
N LEU A 9 10.50 1.56 6.80
CA LEU A 9 9.90 1.86 8.11
C LEU A 9 10.45 0.92 9.19
N GLY A 10 10.20 1.23 10.46
CA GLY A 10 10.60 0.38 11.59
C GLY A 10 9.72 -0.89 11.73
N PRO A 11 10.19 -1.92 12.47
CA PRO A 11 9.48 -3.20 12.58
C PRO A 11 8.04 -3.09 13.13
N SER A 12 7.80 -2.22 14.11
CA SER A 12 6.46 -2.01 14.69
C SER A 12 5.48 -1.40 13.69
N GLN A 13 5.94 -0.42 12.91
CA GLN A 13 5.19 0.21 11.84
C GLN A 13 4.86 -0.80 10.74
N ILE A 14 5.84 -1.58 10.30
CA ILE A 14 5.66 -2.64 9.29
C ILE A 14 4.61 -3.64 9.76
N ALA A 15 4.71 -4.13 11.00
CA ALA A 15 3.75 -5.09 11.54
C ALA A 15 2.31 -4.52 11.55
N PHE A 16 2.15 -3.23 11.84
CA PHE A 16 0.84 -2.58 11.80
C PHE A 16 0.28 -2.53 10.37
N ILE A 17 1.10 -2.11 9.40
CA ILE A 17 0.67 -2.02 8.00
C ILE A 17 0.31 -3.40 7.44
N ILE A 18 1.10 -4.44 7.77
CA ILE A 18 0.79 -5.82 7.36
C ILE A 18 -0.57 -6.27 7.92
N ARG A 19 -0.85 -6.04 9.20
CA ARG A 19 -2.17 -6.37 9.79
C ARG A 19 -3.32 -5.63 9.09
N THR A 20 -3.08 -4.38 8.70
CA THR A 20 -4.07 -3.59 7.95
C THR A 20 -4.29 -4.14 6.55
N MET A 21 -3.22 -4.52 5.84
CA MET A 21 -3.30 -5.16 4.52
C MET A 21 -4.05 -6.49 4.57
N GLU A 22 -3.74 -7.35 5.54
CA GLU A 22 -4.45 -8.61 5.73
C GLU A 22 -5.94 -8.39 6.04
N LYS A 23 -6.27 -7.34 6.81
CA LYS A 23 -7.66 -6.95 7.05
C LYS A 23 -8.35 -6.54 5.75
N MET A 24 -7.70 -5.71 4.94
CA MET A 24 -8.20 -5.31 3.63
C MET A 24 -8.46 -6.51 2.71
N GLU A 25 -7.51 -7.46 2.63
CA GLU A 25 -7.67 -8.69 1.83
C GLU A 25 -8.90 -9.52 2.24
N ARG A 26 -9.16 -9.62 3.55
CA ARG A 26 -10.30 -10.35 4.09
C ARG A 26 -11.63 -9.64 3.83
N GLU A 27 -11.69 -8.33 4.06
CA GLU A 27 -12.93 -7.57 3.95
C GLU A 27 -13.46 -7.44 2.52
N ILE A 28 -12.57 -7.46 1.52
CA ILE A 28 -12.96 -7.36 0.11
C ILE A 28 -13.06 -8.72 -0.60
N ALA A 29 -12.90 -9.84 0.12
CA ALA A 29 -12.96 -11.16 -0.47
C ALA A 29 -14.40 -11.50 -0.93
N ILE A 30 -14.52 -12.08 -2.12
CA ILE A 30 -15.80 -12.54 -2.67
C ILE A 30 -15.73 -14.07 -2.76
N ASN A 31 -16.73 -14.77 -2.21
CA ASN A 31 -16.75 -16.24 -2.15
C ASN A 31 -15.47 -16.84 -1.53
N ASN A 32 -14.95 -16.21 -0.46
CA ASN A 32 -13.67 -16.57 0.19
C ASN A 32 -12.44 -16.46 -0.72
N VAL A 33 -12.55 -15.76 -1.87
CA VAL A 33 -11.44 -15.49 -2.78
C VAL A 33 -11.05 -14.02 -2.66
N ALA A 34 -9.81 -13.76 -2.24
CA ALA A 34 -9.26 -12.41 -2.15
C ALA A 34 -9.03 -11.82 -3.55
N CYS A 35 -9.66 -10.67 -3.83
CA CYS A 35 -9.53 -9.96 -5.11
C CYS A 35 -8.21 -9.21 -5.25
N ILE A 36 -7.63 -8.77 -4.12
CA ILE A 36 -6.26 -8.25 -4.04
C ILE A 36 -5.45 -9.10 -3.07
N LYS A 37 -4.14 -9.15 -3.30
CA LYS A 37 -3.17 -9.72 -2.36
C LYS A 37 -1.93 -8.84 -2.32
N PHE A 38 -1.33 -8.70 -1.16
CA PHE A 38 -0.07 -8.00 -0.95
C PHE A 38 1.07 -9.00 -0.80
N ARG A 39 2.22 -8.69 -1.38
CA ARG A 39 3.45 -9.45 -1.13
C ARG A 39 4.67 -8.53 -1.10
N PRO A 40 5.78 -8.95 -0.47
CA PRO A 40 7.05 -8.27 -0.61
C PRO A 40 7.48 -8.14 -2.06
N LYS A 41 8.08 -6.99 -2.41
CA LYS A 41 8.74 -6.74 -3.70
C LYS A 41 9.94 -7.68 -3.89
N LEU A 42 10.07 -8.21 -5.10
CA LEU A 42 11.23 -8.94 -5.61
C LEU A 42 12.03 -8.06 -6.59
N SER A 43 13.27 -8.46 -6.87
CA SER A 43 14.15 -7.74 -7.81
C SER A 43 13.61 -7.70 -9.24
N THR A 44 12.82 -8.70 -9.63
CA THR A 44 12.19 -8.80 -10.96
C THR A 44 10.91 -7.96 -11.10
N ASP A 45 10.39 -7.41 -10.00
CA ASP A 45 9.20 -6.58 -10.06
C ASP A 45 9.51 -5.20 -10.62
N GLN A 46 8.79 -4.82 -11.66
CA GLN A 46 8.84 -3.47 -12.21
C GLN A 46 7.98 -2.51 -11.39
N TYR A 47 6.69 -2.81 -11.21
CA TYR A 47 5.74 -1.93 -10.52
C TYR A 47 5.50 -2.34 -9.06
N TYR A 48 5.59 -1.41 -8.11
CA TYR A 48 5.42 -1.68 -6.69
C TYR A 48 5.09 -0.41 -5.87
N ILE A 49 4.61 -0.61 -4.65
CA ILE A 49 4.35 0.44 -3.67
C ILE A 49 5.47 0.46 -2.63
N SER A 50 5.95 1.64 -2.27
CA SER A 50 6.90 1.87 -1.18
C SER A 50 6.25 2.63 -0.03
N PHE A 51 6.32 2.08 1.17
CA PHE A 51 5.94 2.80 2.39
C PHE A 51 7.16 3.51 2.98
N LYS A 52 7.03 4.81 3.22
CA LYS A 52 8.08 5.66 3.76
C LYS A 52 7.53 6.51 4.90
N ASP A 53 8.41 6.91 5.82
CA ASP A 53 8.09 7.95 6.78
C ASP A 53 8.04 9.31 6.06
N GLY A 54 7.27 10.25 6.59
CA GLY A 54 7.06 11.56 5.97
C GLY A 54 6.22 12.50 6.81
N ASP A 55 5.91 13.66 6.24
CA ASP A 55 5.08 14.68 6.87
C ASP A 55 3.60 14.47 6.48
N GLY A 56 2.80 14.06 7.46
CA GLY A 56 1.38 13.72 7.26
C GLY A 56 1.13 12.34 6.64
N CYS A 57 -0.09 12.12 6.19
CA CYS A 57 -0.55 10.90 5.55
C CYS A 57 -0.87 11.25 4.09
N SER A 58 -0.12 10.69 3.14
CA SER A 58 -0.38 10.99 1.75
C SER A 58 0.10 9.90 0.80
N SER A 59 -0.68 9.74 -0.25
CA SER A 59 -0.36 8.99 -1.45
C SER A 59 -0.78 9.83 -2.65
N PRO A 60 -0.01 9.84 -3.75
CA PRO A 60 -0.39 10.56 -4.96
C PRO A 60 -1.75 10.04 -5.49
N VAL A 61 -2.71 10.94 -5.74
CA VAL A 61 -4.00 10.60 -6.37
C VAL A 61 -3.99 11.08 -7.82
N GLY A 62 -4.14 10.19 -8.80
CA GLY A 62 -4.12 10.54 -10.22
C GLY A 62 -2.75 10.43 -10.89
N GLN A 63 -2.73 10.72 -12.20
CA GLN A 63 -1.75 10.26 -13.20
C GLN A 63 -0.27 10.47 -12.83
N MET A 64 0.32 9.46 -12.17
CA MET A 64 1.67 9.05 -12.54
C MET A 64 1.59 8.65 -14.01
N ARG A 65 2.25 9.41 -14.89
CA ARG A 65 2.44 9.00 -16.29
C ARG A 65 2.94 7.56 -16.22
N GLY A 66 2.41 6.65 -17.04
CA GLY A 66 2.57 5.18 -16.93
C GLY A 66 4.00 4.61 -17.03
N GLU A 67 4.99 5.41 -16.67
CA GLU A 67 6.43 5.18 -16.62
C GLU A 67 6.93 5.06 -15.17
N GLU A 68 6.17 5.49 -14.15
CA GLU A 68 6.62 5.39 -12.75
C GLU A 68 6.41 3.98 -12.18
N MET A 69 7.54 3.29 -12.02
CA MET A 69 7.66 1.94 -11.48
C MET A 69 7.45 1.85 -9.96
N GLU A 70 7.56 2.97 -9.23
CA GLU A 70 7.44 3.02 -7.76
C GLU A 70 6.33 4.01 -7.36
N HIS A 71 5.34 3.55 -6.62
CA HIS A 71 4.30 4.40 -6.03
C HIS A 71 4.60 4.59 -4.55
N ILE A 72 4.71 5.83 -4.07
CA ILE A 72 5.12 6.12 -2.70
C ILE A 72 3.90 6.43 -1.84
N VAL A 73 3.77 5.73 -0.70
CA VAL A 73 2.83 6.05 0.37
C VAL A 73 3.64 6.57 1.55
N THR A 74 3.35 7.78 2.00
CA THR A 74 3.98 8.41 3.16
C THR A 74 3.03 8.36 4.36
N LEU A 75 3.56 7.93 5.51
CA LEU A 75 2.78 7.79 6.75
C LEU A 75 3.58 8.35 7.92
N ASN A 76 3.16 9.50 8.44
CA ASN A 76 3.71 10.05 9.66
C ASN A 76 3.31 9.23 10.90
N TYR A 77 4.29 8.81 11.69
CA TYR A 77 4.03 8.11 12.95
C TYR A 77 3.93 9.08 14.14
N PRO A 78 2.98 8.88 15.06
CA PRO A 78 1.96 7.82 15.09
C PRO A 78 0.64 8.18 14.38
N GLY A 79 0.47 9.43 13.94
CA GLY A 79 -0.83 9.97 13.50
C GLY A 79 -1.51 9.21 12.36
N CYS A 80 -0.72 8.69 11.41
CA CYS A 80 -1.23 7.98 10.24
C CYS A 80 -1.40 6.46 10.45
N PHE A 81 -0.99 5.93 11.61
CA PHE A 81 -1.05 4.49 11.91
C PHE A 81 -2.42 4.09 12.46
N VAL A 82 -3.43 4.34 11.65
CA VAL A 82 -4.84 4.00 11.87
C VAL A 82 -5.29 3.18 10.67
N ASP A 83 -5.95 2.03 10.90
CA ASP A 83 -6.39 1.12 9.82
C ASP A 83 -7.07 1.87 8.67
N ALA A 84 -8.03 2.75 9.00
CA ALA A 84 -8.81 3.51 8.03
C ALA A 84 -7.95 4.46 7.17
N ILE A 85 -6.92 5.08 7.76
CA ILE A 85 -6.02 5.99 7.04
C ILE A 85 -5.12 5.19 6.10
N ILE A 86 -4.50 4.12 6.58
CA ILE A 86 -3.65 3.26 5.75
C ILE A 86 -4.45 2.66 4.58
N MET A 87 -5.69 2.21 4.84
CA MET A 87 -6.60 1.75 3.79
C MET A 87 -6.95 2.87 2.79
N HIS A 88 -7.21 4.09 3.26
CA HIS A 88 -7.48 5.25 2.40
C HIS A 88 -6.32 5.54 1.43
N GLU A 89 -5.09 5.60 1.94
CA GLU A 89 -3.91 5.82 1.09
C GLU A 89 -3.63 4.64 0.13
N LEU A 90 -3.89 3.42 0.57
CA LEU A 90 -3.81 2.24 -0.30
C LEU A 90 -4.84 2.30 -1.42
N LEU A 91 -6.08 2.71 -1.14
CA LEU A 91 -7.14 2.85 -2.14
C LEU A 91 -6.80 3.93 -3.18
N HIS A 92 -6.25 5.06 -2.73
CA HIS A 92 -5.69 6.09 -3.62
C HIS A 92 -4.63 5.50 -4.55
N THR A 93 -3.69 4.74 -4.00
CA THR A 93 -2.63 4.09 -4.78
C THR A 93 -3.17 3.05 -5.76
N LEU A 94 -4.19 2.26 -5.37
CA LEU A 94 -4.78 1.23 -6.21
C LEU A 94 -5.60 1.80 -7.37
N GLY A 95 -6.24 2.96 -7.17
CA GLY A 95 -6.89 3.70 -8.25
C GLY A 95 -5.90 4.18 -9.34
N ASN A 96 -4.62 4.28 -9.02
CA ASN A 96 -3.57 4.60 -10.01
C ASN A 96 -3.05 3.35 -10.74
N LEU A 97 -3.04 2.18 -10.08
CA LEU A 97 -2.54 0.92 -10.63
C LEU A 97 -3.53 0.22 -11.60
N SER A 98 -4.72 0.78 -11.83
CA SER A 98 -5.82 0.12 -12.55
C SER A 98 -6.01 0.55 -14.02
N ARG A 99 -4.92 0.85 -14.77
CA ARG A 99 -4.97 0.98 -16.24
C ARG A 99 -3.94 0.12 -16.92
#